data_AF-A0A2P2FYZ8-F1
#
_entry.id   AF-A0A2P2FYZ8-F1
#
_cell.length_a   1.000
_cell.length_b   1.000
_cell.length_c   1.000
_cell.angle_alpha   90.00
_cell.angle_beta   90.00
_cell.angle_gamma   90.00
#
_symmetry.space_group_name_H-M   'P 1'
#
loop_
_entity.id
_entity.type
_entity.pdbx_description
1 polymer ?
#
loop_
_entity_poly.entity_id
_entity_poly.type
_entity_poly.pdbx_seq_one_letter_code
_entity_poly.pdbx_strand_id
1 'polypeptide(L)'
;MRRGISLAEYAGSLKAHLETLAELYPDGDARLWGATPTESTGNEKFQALRDRRVGDTVLFYADKAFYASASIAHLFRDPAAARAIWGAELSEGREVTWEHMMALADVQPLDPPVPAEELGVPVPLRGMRLAESSQAATIHALLDGRTHSAKPSSTWLKQESLTRREFVTQLTTLGASRWSDALTVLWMIGKRADCGLRRAIWPEFRDALGPLLVKVGSSEPPEQPVLSLRSTTFWEVDGFDPQRNAFGEDAAAGFTVAANKLLNSTNAQGEVIAVTMRQLPDETDRVELLETVGLAGFASASGQPVERVEGRGLRMRRDAELAKRVKSVHEDTCQVCDVQLETRDGFRSEAAHIRGLGAPHDGPDEIENLLCLCPNHHAQFDGFAIYVDEEWNVRRTRNRELIAPLRREAGHTIDDVHVAYHRALCGREI
;
A
#
# COMPACT_ATOMS: atom_id res chain seq x y z
N MET A 1 12.99 -7.48 3.20
CA MET A 1 12.58 -7.60 4.62
C MET A 1 11.33 -6.74 4.85
N ARG A 2 10.32 -7.21 5.59
CA ARG A 2 9.07 -6.44 5.85
C ARG A 2 9.39 -5.11 6.55
N ARG A 3 8.54 -4.08 6.39
CA ARG A 3 8.73 -2.71 6.93
C ARG A 3 8.71 -2.59 8.47
N GLY A 4 8.68 -3.71 9.20
CA GLY A 4 8.39 -3.74 10.63
C GLY A 4 6.87 -3.90 10.87
N ILE A 5 6.49 -4.07 12.12
CA ILE A 5 5.09 -4.10 12.58
C ILE A 5 4.82 -2.89 13.47
N SER A 6 3.63 -2.31 13.39
CA SER A 6 3.28 -1.13 14.20
C SER A 6 3.14 -1.50 15.67
N LEU A 7 3.96 -0.90 16.54
CA LEU A 7 3.86 -1.08 17.99
C LEU A 7 2.54 -0.54 18.54
N ALA A 8 1.97 0.49 17.91
CA ALA A 8 0.69 1.05 18.31
C ALA A 8 -0.48 0.08 18.05
N GLU A 9 -0.45 -0.60 16.91
CA GLU A 9 -1.47 -1.58 16.52
C GLU A 9 -1.46 -2.81 17.43
N TYR A 10 -0.27 -3.31 17.76
CA TYR A 10 -0.10 -4.52 18.57
C TYR A 10 0.19 -4.25 20.04
N ALA A 11 -0.01 -3.01 20.53
CA ALA A 11 0.31 -2.61 21.90
C ALA A 11 -0.35 -3.51 22.97
N GLY A 12 -1.59 -3.95 22.72
CA GLY A 12 -2.30 -4.86 23.61
C GLY A 12 -1.68 -6.26 23.67
N SER A 13 -1.28 -6.80 22.51
CA SER A 13 -0.70 -8.14 22.38
C SER A 13 0.77 -8.18 22.78
N LEU A 14 1.51 -7.08 22.62
CA LEU A 14 2.92 -6.94 22.97
C LEU A 14 3.14 -6.32 24.35
N LYS A 15 2.11 -6.24 25.20
CA LYS A 15 2.15 -5.49 26.47
C LYS A 15 3.38 -5.78 27.34
N ALA A 16 3.83 -7.03 27.41
CA ALA A 16 4.99 -7.43 28.20
C ALA A 16 6.35 -7.00 27.61
N HIS A 17 6.37 -6.60 26.34
CA HIS A 17 7.56 -6.25 25.56
C HIS A 17 7.51 -4.82 25.01
N LEU A 18 6.38 -4.12 25.15
CA LEU A 18 6.12 -2.85 24.48
C LEU A 18 7.10 -1.75 24.90
N GLU A 19 7.46 -1.67 26.18
CA GLU A 19 8.43 -0.70 26.68
C GLU A 19 9.80 -0.90 26.03
N THR A 20 10.35 -2.11 26.12
CA THR A 20 11.62 -2.48 25.48
C THR A 20 11.59 -2.29 23.97
N LEU A 21 10.48 -2.64 23.31
CA LEU A 21 10.37 -2.48 21.86
C LEU A 21 10.22 -1.01 21.45
N ALA A 22 9.54 -0.18 22.24
CA ALA A 22 9.43 1.26 21.99
C ALA A 22 10.78 1.97 22.16
N GLU A 23 11.62 1.52 23.08
CA GLU A 23 13.00 1.99 23.21
C GLU A 23 13.87 1.61 22.00
N LEU A 24 13.71 0.37 21.50
CA LEU A 24 14.45 -0.12 20.34
C LEU A 24 13.98 0.46 19.00
N TYR A 25 12.70 0.81 18.91
CA TYR A 25 12.04 1.28 17.69
C TYR A 25 11.31 2.60 17.96
N PRO A 26 12.05 3.71 18.10
CA PRO A 26 11.46 5.03 18.37
C PRO A 26 10.61 5.55 17.19
N ASP A 27 10.76 4.96 16.01
CA ASP A 27 9.92 5.19 14.84
C ASP A 27 8.55 4.49 14.90
N GLY A 28 8.32 3.66 15.93
CA GLY A 28 7.05 2.97 16.16
C GLY A 28 6.89 1.67 15.37
N ASP A 29 7.85 1.31 14.50
CA ASP A 29 7.79 0.12 13.65
C ASP A 29 8.83 -0.92 14.07
N ALA A 30 8.38 -1.99 14.72
CA ALA A 30 9.25 -3.04 15.23
C ALA A 30 9.64 -4.07 14.18
N ARG A 31 10.95 -4.29 13.99
CA ARG A 31 11.48 -5.30 13.06
C ARG A 31 11.56 -6.65 13.78
N LEU A 32 10.43 -7.34 13.83
CA LEU A 32 10.32 -8.63 14.49
C LEU A 32 10.48 -9.80 13.51
N TRP A 33 11.11 -10.86 14.00
CA TRP A 33 11.15 -12.16 13.34
C TRP A 33 10.80 -13.25 14.34
N GLY A 34 10.13 -14.30 13.88
CA GLY A 34 9.67 -15.38 14.73
C GLY A 34 10.00 -16.75 14.16
N ALA A 35 10.11 -17.74 15.05
CA ALA A 35 10.33 -19.12 14.67
C ALA A 35 9.35 -20.04 15.41
N THR A 36 8.89 -21.06 14.71
CA THR A 36 8.04 -22.09 15.29
C THR A 36 8.83 -23.00 16.23
N PRO A 37 8.21 -23.51 17.30
CA PRO A 37 8.81 -24.53 18.16
C PRO A 37 9.23 -25.77 17.37
N THR A 38 10.12 -26.56 17.93
CA THR A 38 10.50 -27.85 17.34
C THR A 38 10.50 -28.94 18.41
N GLU A 39 9.86 -30.06 18.10
CA GLU A 39 9.74 -31.20 19.03
C GLU A 39 11.02 -32.06 19.06
N SER A 40 11.87 -31.94 18.03
CA SER A 40 13.13 -32.68 17.94
C SER A 40 14.27 -31.89 18.58
N THR A 41 14.63 -32.26 19.82
CA THR A 41 15.69 -31.62 20.60
C THR A 41 17.11 -31.82 20.04
N GLY A 42 17.28 -32.66 19.01
CA GLY A 42 18.56 -32.98 18.38
C GLY A 42 18.86 -32.24 17.08
N ASN A 43 17.94 -31.42 16.57
CA ASN A 43 18.14 -30.71 15.29
C ASN A 43 18.81 -29.34 15.48
N GLU A 44 19.48 -28.86 14.42
CA GLU A 44 20.20 -27.58 14.43
C GLU A 44 19.29 -26.38 14.74
N LYS A 45 18.01 -26.46 14.34
CA LYS A 45 17.00 -25.43 14.65
C LYS A 45 16.74 -25.32 16.16
N PHE A 46 16.67 -26.44 16.88
CA PHE A 46 16.47 -26.45 18.34
C PHE A 46 17.66 -25.81 19.04
N GLN A 47 18.88 -26.15 18.63
CA GLN A 47 20.11 -25.58 19.19
C GLN A 47 20.21 -24.09 18.88
N ALA A 48 19.97 -23.67 17.63
CA ALA A 48 19.96 -22.26 17.23
C ALA A 48 18.90 -21.44 18.00
N LEU A 49 17.72 -22.01 18.26
CA LEU A 49 16.72 -21.34 19.09
C LEU A 49 17.13 -21.29 20.55
N ARG A 50 17.72 -22.34 21.12
CA ARG A 50 18.12 -22.36 22.53
C ARG A 50 19.30 -21.44 22.81
N ASP A 51 20.27 -21.39 21.91
CA ASP A 51 21.59 -20.82 22.19
C ASP A 51 21.74 -19.37 21.70
N ARG A 52 20.74 -18.83 20.99
CA ARG A 52 20.70 -17.43 20.52
C ARG A 52 20.78 -16.41 21.66
N ARG A 53 21.52 -15.33 21.42
CA ARG A 53 21.73 -14.23 22.37
C ARG A 53 21.50 -12.89 21.69
N VAL A 54 21.21 -11.87 22.50
CA VAL A 54 21.26 -10.48 22.07
C VAL A 54 22.70 -10.16 21.63
N GLY A 55 22.84 -9.53 20.46
CA GLY A 55 24.12 -9.26 19.80
C GLY A 55 24.49 -10.27 18.70
N ASP A 56 23.83 -11.43 18.61
CA ASP A 56 24.12 -12.40 17.55
C ASP A 56 23.69 -11.87 16.18
N THR A 57 24.44 -12.26 15.14
CA THR A 57 24.10 -11.94 13.75
C THR A 57 23.22 -13.02 13.15
N VAL A 58 22.08 -12.59 12.60
CA VAL A 58 21.12 -13.41 11.86
C VAL A 58 21.29 -13.16 10.37
N LEU A 59 21.33 -14.21 9.58
CA LEU A 59 21.35 -14.14 8.13
C LEU A 59 20.03 -14.62 7.54
N PHE A 60 19.56 -13.90 6.54
CA PHE A 60 18.31 -14.21 5.84
C PHE A 60 18.62 -14.91 4.54
N TYR A 61 18.11 -16.12 4.38
CA TYR A 61 18.40 -17.01 3.28
C TYR A 61 17.12 -17.33 2.48
N ALA A 62 17.22 -17.26 1.16
CA ALA A 62 16.21 -17.71 0.19
C ALA A 62 16.92 -18.08 -1.12
N ASP A 63 16.37 -18.98 -1.92
CA ASP A 63 16.87 -19.29 -3.26
C ASP A 63 18.38 -19.61 -3.33
N LYS A 64 18.88 -20.35 -2.34
CA LYS A 64 20.31 -20.74 -2.21
C LYS A 64 21.29 -19.58 -1.96
N ALA A 65 20.79 -18.39 -1.63
CA ALA A 65 21.61 -17.23 -1.31
C ALA A 65 21.14 -16.50 -0.04
N PHE A 66 22.08 -15.81 0.61
CA PHE A 66 21.80 -14.90 1.71
C PHE A 66 21.59 -13.50 1.17
N TYR A 67 20.45 -12.89 1.48
CA TYR A 67 20.02 -11.61 0.91
C TYR A 67 19.99 -10.47 1.94
N ALA A 68 20.14 -10.77 3.23
CA ALA A 68 20.25 -9.77 4.28
C ALA A 68 20.94 -10.34 5.53
N SER A 69 21.39 -9.43 6.39
CA SER A 69 21.87 -9.69 7.74
C SER A 69 21.22 -8.72 8.74
N ALA A 70 21.14 -9.10 10.01
CA ALA A 70 20.68 -8.24 11.09
C ALA A 70 21.31 -8.67 12.43
N SER A 71 21.34 -7.79 13.41
CA SER A 71 21.74 -8.09 14.79
C SER A 71 20.50 -8.35 15.65
N ILE A 72 20.58 -9.30 16.59
CA ILE A 72 19.50 -9.53 17.56
C ILE A 72 19.57 -8.46 18.64
N ALA A 73 18.55 -7.60 18.73
CA ALA A 73 18.44 -6.54 19.73
C ALA A 73 17.66 -6.96 20.98
N HIS A 74 16.67 -7.85 20.82
CA HIS A 74 15.89 -8.39 21.94
C HIS A 74 15.36 -9.78 21.63
N LEU A 75 15.19 -10.61 22.66
CA LEU A 75 14.73 -12.00 22.55
C LEU A 75 13.59 -12.25 23.51
N PHE A 76 12.52 -12.84 23.00
CA PHE A 76 11.36 -13.19 23.81
C PHE A 76 10.60 -14.39 23.25
N ARG A 77 9.76 -14.99 24.08
CA ARG A 77 8.83 -16.04 23.66
C ARG A 77 7.42 -15.63 24.05
N ASP A 78 6.58 -15.36 23.05
CA ASP A 78 5.21 -14.92 23.27
C ASP A 78 4.26 -15.52 22.20
N PRO A 79 3.61 -16.65 22.51
CA PRO A 79 2.66 -17.28 21.61
C PRO A 79 1.39 -16.45 21.37
N ALA A 80 1.00 -15.60 22.32
CA ALA A 80 -0.17 -14.76 22.18
C ALA A 80 0.13 -13.59 21.23
N ALA A 81 1.28 -12.94 21.40
CA ALA A 81 1.75 -11.91 20.48
C ALA A 81 1.98 -12.47 19.08
N ALA A 82 2.66 -13.62 18.95
CA ALA A 82 2.90 -14.25 17.65
C ALA A 82 1.60 -14.59 16.91
N ARG A 83 0.58 -15.09 17.63
CA ARG A 83 -0.74 -15.35 17.05
C ARG A 83 -1.43 -14.06 16.61
N ALA A 84 -1.33 -12.99 17.39
CA ALA A 84 -1.93 -11.71 17.01
C ALA A 84 -1.25 -11.09 15.76
N ILE A 85 0.07 -11.22 15.65
CA ILE A 85 0.87 -10.55 14.61
C ILE A 85 0.91 -11.37 13.31
N TRP A 86 1.06 -12.69 13.41
CA TRP A 86 1.28 -13.57 12.25
C TRP A 86 0.25 -14.68 12.10
N GLY A 87 -0.74 -14.75 13.00
CA GLY A 87 -1.69 -15.86 13.04
C GLY A 87 -1.04 -17.14 13.56
N ALA A 88 -1.70 -18.26 13.27
CA ALA A 88 -1.22 -19.59 13.62
C ALA A 88 -1.55 -20.58 12.51
N GLU A 89 -0.74 -21.63 12.40
CA GLU A 89 -0.94 -22.71 11.44
C GLU A 89 -1.26 -24.02 12.15
N LEU A 90 -2.08 -24.86 11.53
CA LEU A 90 -2.30 -26.22 12.01
C LEU A 90 -1.24 -27.14 11.41
N SER A 91 -0.41 -27.74 12.27
CA SER A 91 0.58 -28.73 11.90
C SER A 91 0.42 -29.96 12.80
N GLU A 92 0.24 -31.14 12.20
CA GLU A 92 0.08 -32.42 12.93
C GLU A 92 -1.01 -32.38 14.03
N GLY A 93 -2.11 -31.65 13.79
CA GLY A 93 -3.23 -31.52 14.74
C GLY A 93 -2.95 -30.60 15.93
N ARG A 94 -1.83 -29.87 15.94
CA ARG A 94 -1.51 -28.82 16.91
C ARG A 94 -1.43 -27.47 16.23
N GLU A 95 -1.86 -26.45 16.94
CA GLU A 95 -1.68 -25.07 16.51
C GLU A 95 -0.23 -24.64 16.77
N VAL A 96 0.43 -24.15 15.73
CA VAL A 96 1.83 -23.74 15.74
C VAL A 96 1.88 -22.24 15.45
N THR A 97 2.62 -21.51 16.30
CA THR A 97 2.84 -20.07 16.16
C THR A 97 4.33 -19.80 16.06
N TRP A 98 4.71 -18.64 15.50
CA TRP A 98 6.10 -18.17 15.45
C TRP A 98 6.55 -17.54 16.78
N GLU A 99 6.27 -18.24 17.88
CA GLU A 99 6.38 -17.75 19.25
C GLU A 99 7.80 -17.49 19.73
N HIS A 100 8.84 -18.09 19.13
CA HIS A 100 10.21 -17.75 19.46
C HIS A 100 10.64 -16.51 18.69
N MET A 101 10.39 -15.35 19.30
CA MET A 101 10.52 -14.04 18.66
C MET A 101 11.89 -13.41 18.93
N MET A 102 12.32 -12.57 18.00
CA MET A 102 13.49 -11.72 18.09
C MET A 102 13.19 -10.35 17.49
N ALA A 103 13.62 -9.30 18.18
CA ALA A 103 13.69 -7.94 17.67
C ALA A 103 15.05 -7.75 16.99
N LEU A 104 15.04 -7.24 15.77
CA LEU A 104 16.21 -7.07 14.92
C LEU A 104 16.66 -5.60 14.86
N ALA A 105 17.97 -5.38 14.96
CA ALA A 105 18.63 -4.12 14.67
C ALA A 105 19.58 -4.28 13.47
N ASP A 106 20.12 -3.15 12.99
CA ASP A 106 21.14 -3.10 11.94
C ASP A 106 20.84 -4.00 10.73
N VAL A 107 19.59 -3.95 10.25
CA VAL A 107 19.16 -4.73 9.10
C VAL A 107 19.89 -4.23 7.85
N GLN A 108 20.82 -5.03 7.33
CA GLN A 108 21.62 -4.73 6.15
C GLN A 108 21.28 -5.69 5.01
N PRO A 109 20.85 -5.21 3.82
CA PRO A 109 20.74 -6.06 2.65
C PRO A 109 22.13 -6.53 2.19
N LEU A 110 22.19 -7.78 1.72
CA LEU A 110 23.36 -8.33 1.04
C LEU A 110 23.08 -8.24 -0.45
N ASP A 111 23.65 -7.23 -1.11
CA ASP A 111 23.42 -6.96 -2.53
C ASP A 111 24.75 -6.84 -3.31
N PRO A 112 25.11 -7.77 -4.21
CA PRO A 112 24.29 -8.93 -4.59
C PRO A 112 24.15 -9.93 -3.43
N PRO A 113 23.07 -10.75 -3.42
CA PRO A 113 22.92 -11.85 -2.48
C PRO A 113 24.14 -12.77 -2.52
N VAL A 114 24.59 -13.22 -1.35
CA VAL A 114 25.77 -14.07 -1.23
C VAL A 114 25.34 -15.54 -1.34
N PRO A 115 25.76 -16.30 -2.37
CA PRO A 115 25.44 -17.72 -2.47
C PRO A 115 25.89 -18.49 -1.23
N ALA A 116 25.07 -19.41 -0.72
CA ALA A 116 25.39 -20.15 0.50
C ALA A 116 26.67 -20.99 0.37
N GLU A 117 26.99 -21.44 -0.85
CA GLU A 117 28.22 -22.16 -1.18
C GLU A 117 29.48 -21.30 -0.92
N GLU A 118 29.41 -19.98 -1.14
CA GLU A 118 30.53 -19.07 -0.91
C GLU A 118 30.83 -18.86 0.59
N LEU A 119 29.82 -19.06 1.44
CA LEU A 119 29.97 -19.02 2.91
C LEU A 119 30.22 -20.41 3.53
N GLY A 120 30.46 -21.43 2.69
CA GLY A 120 30.71 -22.80 3.13
C GLY A 120 29.50 -23.44 3.83
N VAL A 121 28.29 -22.96 3.54
CA VAL A 121 27.06 -23.42 4.19
C VAL A 121 26.41 -24.53 3.36
N PRO A 122 26.16 -25.72 3.93
CA PRO A 122 25.51 -26.81 3.21
C PRO A 122 24.07 -26.45 2.81
N VAL A 123 23.72 -26.77 1.56
CA VAL A 123 22.42 -26.50 0.94
C VAL A 123 21.70 -27.84 0.69
N PRO A 124 20.37 -27.95 0.90
CA PRO A 124 19.47 -26.89 1.34
C PRO A 124 19.56 -26.64 2.85
N LEU A 125 19.57 -25.36 3.24
CA LEU A 125 19.36 -24.97 4.63
C LEU A 125 17.95 -25.38 5.06
N ARG A 126 17.87 -26.25 6.07
CA ARG A 126 16.60 -26.63 6.71
C ARG A 126 16.52 -25.95 8.08
N GLY A 127 15.93 -24.76 8.12
CA GLY A 127 15.70 -24.01 9.35
C GLY A 127 16.53 -22.73 9.47
N MET A 128 16.50 -22.14 10.66
CA MET A 128 17.20 -20.89 11.00
C MET A 128 18.60 -21.21 11.54
N ARG A 129 19.65 -20.56 11.01
CA ARG A 129 21.04 -20.74 11.45
C ARG A 129 21.62 -19.40 11.90
N LEU A 130 22.25 -19.37 13.07
CA LEU A 130 23.05 -18.23 13.54
C LEU A 130 24.43 -18.29 12.90
N ALA A 131 25.01 -17.13 12.56
CA ALA A 131 26.38 -17.09 12.05
C ALA A 131 27.36 -17.54 13.14
N GLU A 132 28.20 -18.53 12.86
CA GLU A 132 29.27 -18.92 13.78
C GLU A 132 30.35 -17.83 13.86
N SER A 133 31.11 -17.76 14.95
CA SER A 133 32.13 -16.71 15.14
C SER A 133 33.20 -16.68 14.03
N SER A 134 33.47 -17.83 13.40
CA SER A 134 34.37 -17.95 12.24
C SER A 134 33.78 -17.34 10.95
N GLN A 135 32.45 -17.37 10.80
CA GLN A 135 31.73 -16.80 9.67
C GLN A 135 31.44 -15.31 9.86
N ALA A 136 31.24 -14.88 11.12
CA ALA A 136 31.03 -13.47 11.47
C ALA A 136 32.16 -12.57 10.96
N ALA A 137 33.43 -13.00 11.06
CA ALA A 137 34.56 -12.23 10.56
C ALA A 137 34.54 -12.05 9.03
N THR A 138 34.17 -13.09 8.27
CA THR A 138 34.02 -13.01 6.80
C THR A 138 32.84 -12.12 6.40
N ILE A 139 31.72 -12.21 7.13
CA ILE A 139 30.53 -11.40 6.92
C ILE A 139 30.83 -9.94 7.24
N HIS A 140 31.49 -9.66 8.37
CA HIS A 140 31.95 -8.31 8.72
C HIS A 140 32.95 -7.77 7.69
N ALA A 141 33.90 -8.56 7.20
CA ALA A 141 34.82 -8.12 6.14
C ALA A 141 34.11 -7.82 4.80
N LEU A 142 33.07 -8.58 4.44
CA LEU A 142 32.22 -8.32 3.27
C LEU A 142 31.37 -7.06 3.42
N LEU A 143 30.95 -6.73 4.65
CA LEU A 143 30.18 -5.53 4.99
C LEU A 143 31.08 -4.28 5.09
N ASP A 144 32.25 -4.39 5.70
CA ASP A 144 33.24 -3.31 5.86
C ASP A 144 33.91 -2.94 4.54
N GLY A 145 34.13 -3.90 3.63
CA GLY A 145 34.71 -3.64 2.29
C GLY A 145 33.79 -2.88 1.34
N ARG A 146 32.53 -2.62 1.72
CA ARG A 146 31.52 -1.93 0.90
C ARG A 146 31.20 -0.52 1.39
N THR A 147 31.85 -0.07 2.47
CA THR A 147 31.80 1.34 2.86
C THR A 147 32.76 2.15 1.98
N HIS A 148 32.15 2.93 1.08
CA HIS A 148 32.76 3.91 0.17
C HIS A 148 33.34 3.40 -1.16
N SER A 149 32.78 4.00 -2.22
CA SER A 149 33.28 4.08 -3.58
C SER A 149 33.14 2.83 -4.46
N ALA A 150 32.05 2.78 -5.22
CA ALA A 150 32.16 2.48 -6.65
C ALA A 150 30.95 3.06 -7.40
N LYS A 151 31.21 3.93 -8.38
CA LYS A 151 30.19 4.43 -9.30
C LYS A 151 29.50 3.25 -10.01
N PRO A 152 28.16 3.25 -10.12
CA PRO A 152 27.44 2.12 -10.68
C PRO A 152 27.73 1.97 -12.17
N SER A 153 28.05 0.75 -12.59
CA SER A 153 28.25 0.41 -14.00
C SER A 153 26.92 0.45 -14.74
N SER A 154 26.96 1.05 -15.93
CA SER A 154 25.84 1.57 -16.72
C SER A 154 24.89 0.54 -17.35
N THR A 155 24.80 -0.68 -16.82
CA THR A 155 24.07 -1.80 -17.47
C THR A 155 22.93 -2.38 -16.62
N TRP A 156 22.87 -2.09 -15.31
CA TRP A 156 21.79 -2.48 -14.40
C TRP A 156 20.77 -1.36 -14.09
N LEU A 157 21.01 -0.15 -14.60
CA LEU A 157 20.22 1.07 -14.36
C LEU A 157 18.79 1.09 -14.94
N LYS A 158 18.20 -0.04 -15.33
CA LYS A 158 16.86 -0.08 -15.95
C LYS A 158 15.75 -0.68 -15.09
N GLN A 159 16.02 -1.21 -13.89
CA GLN A 159 14.97 -1.84 -13.05
C GLN A 159 14.78 -1.24 -11.65
N GLU A 160 15.54 -0.23 -11.22
CA GLU A 160 15.39 0.32 -9.86
C GLU A 160 14.53 1.57 -9.72
N SER A 161 14.31 2.35 -10.79
CA SER A 161 13.46 3.54 -10.73
C SER A 161 12.22 3.37 -11.59
N LEU A 162 11.10 3.06 -10.95
CA LEU A 162 9.79 3.34 -11.52
C LEU A 162 9.29 4.63 -10.89
N THR A 163 9.11 5.66 -11.70
CA THR A 163 8.44 6.88 -11.25
C THR A 163 6.92 6.72 -11.31
N ARG A 164 6.21 7.50 -10.49
CA ARG A 164 4.74 7.59 -10.53
C ARG A 164 4.22 7.87 -11.94
N ARG A 165 4.85 8.84 -12.63
CA ARG A 165 4.52 9.22 -14.00
C ARG A 165 4.70 8.08 -14.99
N GLU A 166 5.80 7.31 -14.89
CA GLU A 166 6.05 6.15 -15.75
C GLU A 166 5.03 5.02 -15.51
N PHE A 167 4.66 4.76 -14.25
CA PHE A 167 3.61 3.79 -13.94
C PHE A 167 2.31 4.21 -14.61
N VAL A 168 1.83 5.43 -14.32
CA VAL A 168 0.56 5.93 -14.87
C VAL A 168 0.56 5.99 -16.39
N THR A 169 1.70 6.36 -17.01
CA THR A 169 1.86 6.35 -18.47
C THR A 169 1.71 4.93 -19.01
N GLN A 170 2.45 3.95 -18.47
CA GLN A 170 2.37 2.56 -18.92
C GLN A 170 0.96 1.99 -18.78
N LEU A 171 0.30 2.28 -17.65
CA LEU A 171 -1.06 1.85 -17.38
C LEU A 171 -2.07 2.48 -18.35
N THR A 172 -1.90 3.77 -18.69
CA THR A 172 -2.76 4.45 -19.66
C THR A 172 -2.53 3.91 -21.08
N THR A 173 -1.31 3.51 -21.41
CA THR A 173 -0.95 2.96 -22.73
C THR A 173 -1.39 1.52 -22.96
N LEU A 174 -1.85 0.79 -21.93
CA LEU A 174 -2.46 -0.54 -22.11
C LEU A 174 -3.68 -0.46 -23.04
N GLY A 175 -4.37 0.68 -23.06
CA GLY A 175 -5.45 0.99 -23.98
C GLY A 175 -6.81 0.46 -23.52
N ALA A 176 -7.88 1.15 -23.94
CA ALA A 176 -9.27 0.83 -23.55
C ALA A 176 -9.75 -0.56 -24.02
N SER A 177 -9.05 -1.20 -24.95
CA SER A 177 -9.35 -2.57 -25.41
C SER A 177 -8.80 -3.66 -24.50
N ARG A 178 -8.11 -3.30 -23.40
CA ARG A 178 -7.48 -4.23 -22.45
C ARG A 178 -7.88 -3.92 -21.01
N TRP A 179 -9.16 -3.64 -20.82
CA TRP A 179 -9.72 -3.37 -19.49
C TRP A 179 -9.60 -4.57 -18.55
N SER A 180 -9.39 -5.79 -19.06
CA SER A 180 -9.05 -7.00 -18.30
C SER A 180 -7.70 -6.86 -17.57
N ASP A 181 -6.71 -6.22 -18.20
CA ASP A 181 -5.43 -5.86 -17.56
C ASP A 181 -5.65 -4.85 -16.44
N ALA A 182 -6.47 -3.82 -16.71
CA ALA A 182 -6.78 -2.77 -15.76
C ALA A 182 -7.51 -3.33 -14.52
N LEU A 183 -8.47 -4.25 -14.73
CA LEU A 183 -9.16 -4.97 -13.67
C LEU A 183 -8.20 -5.83 -12.82
N THR A 184 -7.22 -6.46 -13.46
CA THR A 184 -6.18 -7.25 -12.77
C THR A 184 -5.32 -6.36 -11.86
N VAL A 185 -4.90 -5.19 -12.36
CA VAL A 185 -4.20 -4.18 -11.56
C VAL A 185 -5.06 -3.70 -10.39
N LEU A 186 -6.35 -3.43 -10.62
CA LEU A 186 -7.28 -3.01 -9.58
C LEU A 186 -7.41 -4.04 -8.46
N TRP A 187 -7.66 -5.29 -8.83
CA TRP A 187 -7.80 -6.39 -7.88
C TRP A 187 -6.52 -6.55 -7.04
N MET A 188 -5.34 -6.50 -7.67
CA MET A 188 -4.07 -6.58 -6.96
C MET A 188 -3.85 -5.38 -6.01
N ILE A 189 -4.38 -4.20 -6.33
CA ILE A 189 -4.37 -3.05 -5.41
C ILE A 189 -5.23 -3.33 -4.18
N GLY A 190 -6.41 -3.91 -4.37
CA GLY A 190 -7.31 -4.36 -3.31
C GLY A 190 -6.68 -5.41 -2.40
N LYS A 191 -6.13 -6.48 -2.99
CA LYS A 191 -5.42 -7.54 -2.27
C LYS A 191 -4.27 -6.98 -1.42
N ARG A 192 -3.50 -6.02 -1.96
CA ARG A 192 -2.45 -5.34 -1.19
C ARG A 192 -3.01 -4.53 -0.02
N ALA A 193 -4.15 -3.87 -0.18
CA ALA A 193 -4.79 -3.12 0.90
C ALA A 193 -5.28 -4.04 2.03
N ASP A 194 -5.73 -5.25 1.68
CA ASP A 194 -6.22 -6.26 2.64
C ASP A 194 -5.08 -6.96 3.41
N CYS A 195 -4.07 -7.47 2.72
CA CYS A 195 -3.05 -8.34 3.34
C CYS A 195 -1.60 -7.87 3.20
N GLY A 196 -1.38 -6.70 2.59
CA GLY A 196 -0.04 -6.13 2.38
C GLY A 196 0.83 -6.86 1.37
N LEU A 197 0.30 -7.91 0.72
CA LEU A 197 1.06 -8.71 -0.25
C LEU A 197 1.12 -7.99 -1.60
N ARG A 198 2.33 -7.86 -2.14
CA ARG A 198 2.60 -7.32 -3.48
C ARG A 198 2.36 -8.32 -4.61
N ARG A 199 2.30 -9.61 -4.28
CA ARG A 199 2.08 -10.73 -5.20
C ARG A 199 1.01 -11.65 -4.63
N ALA A 200 0.24 -12.27 -5.50
CA ALA A 200 -0.65 -13.37 -5.18
C ALA A 200 -0.24 -14.63 -5.95
N ILE A 201 -0.52 -15.80 -5.36
CA ILE A 201 -0.31 -17.09 -6.03
C ILE A 201 -1.39 -17.30 -7.10
N TRP A 202 -1.08 -18.12 -8.09
CA TRP A 202 -1.93 -18.34 -9.25
C TRP A 202 -3.36 -18.82 -8.91
N PRO A 203 -3.57 -19.76 -7.97
CA PRO A 203 -4.93 -20.18 -7.58
C PRO A 203 -5.78 -19.01 -7.09
N GLU A 204 -5.23 -18.08 -6.31
CA GLU A 204 -5.94 -16.90 -5.84
C GLU A 204 -6.34 -15.96 -6.98
N PHE A 205 -5.42 -15.72 -7.93
CA PHE A 205 -5.73 -14.91 -9.11
C PHE A 205 -6.88 -15.51 -9.91
N ARG A 206 -6.80 -16.80 -10.24
CA ARG A 206 -7.81 -17.48 -11.04
C ARG A 206 -9.18 -17.43 -10.38
N ASP A 207 -9.24 -17.75 -9.10
CA ASP A 207 -10.50 -17.90 -8.37
C ASP A 207 -11.16 -16.54 -8.09
N ALA A 208 -10.38 -15.47 -7.94
CA ALA A 208 -10.91 -14.12 -7.71
C ALA A 208 -11.15 -13.31 -9.00
N LEU A 209 -10.23 -13.36 -9.97
CA LEU A 209 -10.31 -12.56 -11.19
C LEU A 209 -11.30 -13.14 -12.21
N GLY A 210 -11.47 -14.46 -12.27
CA GLY A 210 -12.42 -15.11 -13.19
C GLY A 210 -13.86 -14.59 -13.04
N PRO A 211 -14.47 -14.62 -11.85
CA PRO A 211 -15.80 -14.06 -11.62
C PRO A 211 -15.90 -12.56 -11.93
N LEU A 212 -14.85 -11.78 -11.62
CA LEU A 212 -14.82 -10.35 -11.90
C LEU A 212 -14.80 -10.07 -13.41
N LEU A 213 -13.96 -10.79 -14.16
CA LEU A 213 -13.87 -10.69 -15.62
C LEU A 213 -15.23 -10.99 -16.27
N VAL A 214 -15.92 -12.05 -15.83
CA VAL A 214 -17.26 -12.37 -16.33
C VAL A 214 -18.26 -11.26 -16.00
N LYS A 215 -18.21 -10.72 -14.78
CA LYS A 215 -19.12 -9.67 -14.31
C LYS A 215 -19.03 -8.39 -15.15
N VAL A 216 -17.83 -8.02 -15.60
CA VAL A 216 -17.62 -6.85 -16.46
C VAL A 216 -17.64 -7.19 -17.96
N GLY A 217 -18.14 -8.39 -18.34
CA GLY A 217 -18.43 -8.76 -19.72
C GLY A 217 -17.27 -9.39 -20.50
N SER A 218 -16.25 -9.92 -19.83
CA SER A 218 -15.07 -10.50 -20.49
C SER A 218 -15.30 -11.96 -20.77
N SER A 219 -14.79 -12.42 -21.91
CA SER A 219 -14.66 -13.84 -22.22
C SER A 219 -13.20 -14.32 -22.20
N GLU A 220 -12.26 -13.43 -21.84
CA GLU A 220 -10.85 -13.78 -21.74
C GLU A 220 -10.58 -14.67 -20.51
N PRO A 221 -9.70 -15.66 -20.63
CA PRO A 221 -9.31 -16.47 -19.47
C PRO A 221 -8.38 -15.65 -18.55
N PRO A 222 -8.41 -15.85 -17.22
CA PRO A 222 -7.66 -15.05 -16.24
C PRO A 222 -6.15 -14.97 -16.46
N GLU A 223 -5.58 -15.94 -17.18
CA GLU A 223 -4.16 -16.03 -17.52
C GLU A 223 -3.72 -14.89 -18.43
N GLN A 224 -4.58 -14.51 -19.39
CA GLN A 224 -4.26 -13.52 -20.41
C GLN A 224 -3.89 -12.16 -19.81
N PRO A 225 -4.72 -11.53 -18.95
CA PRO A 225 -4.39 -10.22 -18.40
C PRO A 225 -3.19 -10.26 -17.43
N VAL A 226 -2.96 -11.38 -16.73
CA VAL A 226 -1.77 -11.54 -15.87
C VAL A 226 -0.48 -11.61 -16.70
N LEU A 227 -0.48 -12.33 -17.81
CA LEU A 227 0.69 -12.48 -18.70
C LEU A 227 0.94 -11.22 -19.53
N SER A 228 -0.13 -10.61 -20.01
CA SER A 228 -0.17 -9.34 -20.70
C SER A 228 0.65 -8.24 -20.02
N LEU A 229 0.48 -8.11 -18.70
CA LEU A 229 1.10 -7.08 -17.88
C LEU A 229 2.63 -7.24 -17.79
N ARG A 230 3.20 -8.39 -18.16
CA ARG A 230 4.66 -8.60 -18.25
C ARG A 230 5.35 -7.66 -19.25
N SER A 231 4.59 -7.06 -20.16
CA SER A 231 5.11 -6.01 -21.05
C SER A 231 5.39 -4.69 -20.34
N THR A 232 4.91 -4.54 -19.10
CA THR A 232 5.10 -3.35 -18.27
C THR A 232 6.27 -3.54 -17.29
N THR A 233 6.77 -2.43 -16.76
CA THR A 233 7.85 -2.42 -15.75
C THR A 233 7.34 -2.50 -14.31
N PHE A 234 6.02 -2.40 -14.12
CA PHE A 234 5.39 -2.42 -12.79
C PHE A 234 4.87 -3.79 -12.38
N TRP A 235 4.91 -4.79 -13.26
CA TRP A 235 4.36 -6.12 -13.04
C TRP A 235 5.42 -7.21 -13.19
N GLU A 236 5.34 -8.25 -12.36
CA GLU A 236 6.19 -9.45 -12.43
C GLU A 236 5.36 -10.72 -12.33
N VAL A 237 5.88 -11.79 -12.94
CA VAL A 237 5.24 -13.12 -13.01
C VAL A 237 6.33 -14.19 -12.86
N ASP A 238 6.12 -15.09 -11.92
CA ASP A 238 6.96 -16.24 -11.62
C ASP A 238 6.18 -17.55 -11.86
N GLY A 239 6.86 -18.61 -12.31
CA GLY A 239 6.27 -19.95 -12.42
C GLY A 239 5.32 -20.18 -13.62
N PHE A 240 5.39 -19.35 -14.66
CA PHE A 240 4.71 -19.61 -15.94
C PHE A 240 5.58 -20.44 -16.90
N ASP A 241 5.05 -21.54 -17.43
CA ASP A 241 5.70 -22.38 -18.46
C ASP A 241 5.19 -21.98 -19.86
N PRO A 242 6.03 -21.35 -20.71
CA PRO A 242 5.64 -20.94 -22.06
C PRO A 242 5.37 -22.11 -23.01
N GLN A 243 5.97 -23.28 -22.78
CA GLN A 243 5.77 -24.45 -23.65
C GLN A 243 4.43 -25.12 -23.40
N ARG A 244 4.01 -25.15 -22.13
CA ARG A 244 2.71 -25.69 -21.71
C ARG A 244 1.60 -24.65 -21.74
N ASN A 245 1.96 -23.37 -21.89
CA ASN A 245 1.06 -22.23 -21.77
C ASN A 245 0.24 -22.30 -20.47
N ALA A 246 0.91 -22.61 -19.36
CA ALA A 246 0.27 -22.91 -18.08
C ALA A 246 1.10 -22.39 -16.89
N PHE A 247 0.40 -22.01 -15.83
CA PHE A 247 1.00 -21.66 -14.54
C PHE A 247 1.22 -22.93 -13.71
N GLY A 248 2.38 -23.02 -13.05
CA GLY A 248 2.64 -24.04 -12.03
C GLY A 248 1.82 -23.81 -10.75
N GLU A 249 1.82 -24.80 -9.84
CA GLU A 249 1.09 -24.71 -8.56
C GLU A 249 1.61 -23.59 -7.66
N ASP A 250 2.94 -23.35 -7.67
CA ASP A 250 3.60 -22.30 -6.91
C ASP A 250 3.77 -20.99 -7.70
N ALA A 251 3.14 -20.88 -8.87
CA ALA A 251 3.25 -19.68 -9.68
C ALA A 251 2.64 -18.47 -8.97
N ALA A 252 3.23 -17.29 -9.19
CA ALA A 252 2.80 -16.06 -8.56
C ALA A 252 2.95 -14.88 -9.51
N ALA A 253 2.11 -13.86 -9.33
CA ALA A 253 2.20 -12.63 -10.10
C ALA A 253 1.86 -11.41 -9.22
N GLY A 254 2.22 -10.22 -9.67
CA GLY A 254 1.82 -8.98 -9.00
C GLY A 254 2.75 -7.83 -9.27
N PHE A 255 2.75 -6.86 -8.36
CA PHE A 255 3.56 -5.65 -8.50
C PHE A 255 5.04 -5.92 -8.23
N THR A 256 5.90 -5.31 -9.06
CA THR A 256 7.33 -5.22 -8.77
C THR A 256 7.58 -4.47 -7.46
N VAL A 257 8.76 -4.65 -6.87
CA VAL A 257 9.12 -3.94 -5.63
C VAL A 257 9.03 -2.42 -5.80
N ALA A 258 9.42 -1.88 -6.95
CA ALA A 258 9.35 -0.45 -7.24
C ALA A 258 7.89 0.05 -7.34
N ALA A 259 7.03 -0.68 -8.05
CA ALA A 259 5.60 -0.36 -8.14
C ALA A 259 4.91 -0.44 -6.78
N ASN A 260 5.21 -1.48 -6.00
CA ASN A 260 4.67 -1.64 -4.65
C ASN A 260 5.10 -0.49 -3.73
N LYS A 261 6.35 0.00 -3.83
CA LYS A 261 6.82 1.17 -3.08
C LYS A 261 6.02 2.43 -3.41
N LEU A 262 5.73 2.68 -4.69
CA LEU A 262 4.90 3.81 -5.12
C LEU A 262 3.49 3.73 -4.55
N LEU A 263 2.88 2.55 -4.60
CA LEU A 263 1.51 2.30 -4.13
C LEU A 263 1.33 2.37 -2.61
N ASN A 264 2.40 2.59 -1.83
CA ASN A 264 2.28 2.92 -0.40
C ASN A 264 1.80 4.36 -0.16
N SER A 265 1.85 5.23 -1.17
CA SER A 265 1.27 6.57 -1.09
C SER A 265 -0.19 6.51 -1.50
N THR A 266 -1.09 6.99 -0.63
CA THR A 266 -2.53 7.09 -0.94
C THR A 266 -2.76 7.89 -2.23
N ASN A 267 -1.97 8.94 -2.46
CA ASN A 267 -2.07 9.76 -3.67
C ASN A 267 -1.76 8.93 -4.93
N ALA A 268 -0.62 8.23 -4.94
CA ALA A 268 -0.25 7.38 -6.06
C ALA A 268 -1.22 6.21 -6.25
N GLN A 269 -1.69 5.61 -5.15
CA GLN A 269 -2.70 4.55 -5.20
C GLN A 269 -4.01 5.04 -5.81
N GLY A 270 -4.52 6.17 -5.33
CA GLY A 270 -5.77 6.74 -5.80
C GLY A 270 -5.72 7.19 -7.25
N GLU A 271 -4.60 7.74 -7.72
CA GLU A 271 -4.41 8.05 -9.13
C GLU A 271 -4.40 6.79 -10.01
N VAL A 272 -3.69 5.74 -9.61
CA VAL A 272 -3.68 4.47 -10.34
C VAL A 272 -5.09 3.88 -10.40
N ILE A 273 -5.84 3.90 -9.28
CA ILE A 273 -7.25 3.48 -9.25
C ILE A 273 -8.08 4.31 -10.23
N ALA A 274 -7.95 5.63 -10.22
CA ALA A 274 -8.71 6.53 -11.09
C ALA A 274 -8.42 6.29 -12.57
N VAL A 275 -7.15 6.10 -12.93
CA VAL A 275 -6.71 5.80 -14.29
C VAL A 275 -7.29 4.46 -14.73
N THR A 276 -7.22 3.44 -13.88
CA THR A 276 -7.80 2.11 -14.12
C THR A 276 -9.32 2.17 -14.31
N MET A 277 -10.04 2.85 -13.42
CA MET A 277 -11.50 3.01 -13.47
C MET A 277 -12.00 3.63 -14.79
N ARG A 278 -11.23 4.57 -15.36
CA ARG A 278 -11.58 5.21 -16.64
C ARG A 278 -11.42 4.31 -17.85
N GLN A 279 -10.65 3.23 -17.74
CA GLN A 279 -10.44 2.28 -18.84
C GLN A 279 -11.50 1.18 -18.87
N LEU A 280 -12.26 1.01 -17.77
CA LEU A 280 -13.33 0.03 -17.69
C LEU A 280 -14.55 0.47 -18.54
N PRO A 281 -15.38 -0.49 -19.02
CA PRO A 281 -16.60 -0.18 -19.76
C PRO A 281 -17.52 0.79 -19.02
N ASP A 282 -18.22 1.66 -19.76
CA ASP A 282 -19.06 2.73 -19.20
C ASP A 282 -20.24 2.18 -18.37
N GLU A 283 -20.73 0.98 -18.69
CA GLU A 283 -21.78 0.25 -18.00
C GLU A 283 -21.33 -0.39 -16.67
N THR A 284 -20.04 -0.37 -16.35
CA THR A 284 -19.50 -0.94 -15.12
C THR A 284 -19.99 -0.15 -13.90
N ASP A 285 -20.64 -0.82 -12.95
CA ASP A 285 -20.89 -0.23 -11.63
C ASP A 285 -19.57 -0.11 -10.86
N ARG A 286 -19.00 1.10 -10.88
CA ARG A 286 -17.70 1.39 -10.29
C ARG A 286 -17.72 1.33 -8.78
N VAL A 287 -18.84 1.68 -8.15
CA VAL A 287 -18.97 1.68 -6.68
C VAL A 287 -18.98 0.24 -6.21
N GLU A 288 -19.86 -0.58 -6.79
CA GLU A 288 -19.95 -2.00 -6.46
C GLU A 288 -18.64 -2.75 -6.75
N LEU A 289 -17.96 -2.39 -7.85
CA LEU A 289 -16.65 -2.97 -8.16
C LEU A 289 -15.60 -2.61 -7.09
N LEU A 290 -15.50 -1.33 -6.70
CA LEU A 290 -14.55 -0.90 -5.67
C LEU A 290 -14.84 -1.57 -4.32
N GLU A 291 -16.10 -1.76 -3.94
CA GLU A 291 -16.48 -2.55 -2.77
C GLU A 291 -16.02 -4.00 -2.89
N THR A 292 -16.29 -4.63 -4.03
CA THR A 292 -15.95 -6.05 -4.29
C THR A 292 -14.44 -6.31 -4.17
N VAL A 293 -13.62 -5.37 -4.60
CA VAL A 293 -12.14 -5.49 -4.53
C VAL A 293 -11.54 -4.91 -3.25
N GLY A 294 -12.35 -4.49 -2.26
CA GLY A 294 -11.84 -3.97 -0.98
C GLY A 294 -11.25 -2.55 -1.06
N LEU A 295 -11.73 -1.74 -2.00
CA LEU A 295 -11.31 -0.34 -2.23
C LEU A 295 -12.46 0.66 -2.09
N ALA A 296 -13.52 0.31 -1.35
CA ALA A 296 -14.71 1.14 -1.16
C ALA A 296 -14.42 2.59 -0.72
N GLY A 297 -13.38 2.80 0.09
CA GLY A 297 -12.98 4.14 0.52
C GLY A 297 -12.49 5.07 -0.59
N PHE A 298 -12.18 4.54 -1.78
CA PHE A 298 -11.83 5.34 -2.97
C PHE A 298 -13.05 5.67 -3.85
N ALA A 299 -14.27 5.29 -3.45
CA ALA A 299 -15.48 5.57 -4.23
C ALA A 299 -15.88 7.05 -4.25
N SER A 300 -15.41 7.85 -3.30
CA SER A 300 -15.72 9.29 -3.18
C SER A 300 -14.57 10.07 -2.56
N ALA A 301 -14.43 11.35 -2.91
CA ALA A 301 -13.47 12.27 -2.31
C ALA A 301 -13.63 12.45 -0.80
N SER A 302 -14.83 12.17 -0.29
CA SER A 302 -15.14 12.18 1.15
C SER A 302 -14.48 11.02 1.92
N GLY A 303 -14.08 9.94 1.24
CA GLY A 303 -13.58 8.71 1.87
C GLY A 303 -14.70 7.89 2.51
N GLN A 304 -14.32 6.90 3.33
CA GLN A 304 -15.30 6.18 4.14
C GLN A 304 -15.88 7.09 5.23
N PRO A 305 -17.17 6.91 5.60
CA PRO A 305 -17.74 7.61 6.74
C PRO A 305 -16.87 7.35 7.96
N VAL A 306 -16.32 8.41 8.56
CA VAL A 306 -15.57 8.30 9.82
C VAL A 306 -16.54 7.75 10.87
N GLU A 307 -16.27 6.54 11.39
CA GLU A 307 -17.15 5.88 12.34
C GLU A 307 -17.33 6.78 13.58
N ARG A 308 -18.59 7.17 13.82
CA ARG A 308 -18.98 8.07 14.90
C ARG A 308 -18.94 7.29 16.21
N VAL A 309 -17.85 7.37 16.93
CA VAL A 309 -17.84 6.93 18.34
C VAL A 309 -18.78 7.84 19.12
N GLU A 310 -19.97 7.35 19.45
CA GLU A 310 -20.91 7.97 20.41
C GLU A 310 -20.31 7.90 21.82
N GLY A 311 -19.23 8.64 22.05
CA GLY A 311 -18.63 8.87 23.35
C GLY A 311 -19.19 10.16 23.95
N ARG A 312 -19.90 10.03 25.07
CA ARG A 312 -20.41 11.14 25.89
C ARG A 312 -19.30 12.14 26.19
N GLY A 313 -19.46 13.37 25.69
CA GLY A 313 -18.70 14.55 26.08
C GLY A 313 -17.44 14.81 25.25
N LEU A 314 -17.45 15.91 24.50
CA LEU A 314 -16.32 16.57 23.79
C LEU A 314 -15.99 16.25 22.32
N ARG A 315 -16.61 15.28 21.62
CA ARG A 315 -16.33 15.07 20.18
C ARG A 315 -17.38 15.59 19.19
N MET A 316 -18.61 15.86 19.63
CA MET A 316 -19.72 16.45 18.82
C MET A 316 -19.51 17.94 18.45
N ARG A 317 -18.30 18.48 18.62
CA ARG A 317 -17.96 19.90 18.51
C ARG A 317 -16.96 20.23 17.39
N ARG A 318 -16.59 19.26 16.54
CA ARG A 318 -15.73 19.54 15.37
C ARG A 318 -16.58 20.03 14.19
N ASP A 319 -16.17 21.20 13.70
CA ASP A 319 -16.35 21.83 12.39
C ASP A 319 -17.65 22.38 11.84
N ALA A 320 -18.70 22.46 12.66
CA ALA A 320 -19.79 23.40 12.34
C ALA A 320 -19.29 24.86 12.22
N GLU A 321 -18.16 25.21 12.85
CA GLU A 321 -17.58 26.56 12.78
C GLU A 321 -16.77 26.82 11.52
N LEU A 322 -15.87 25.93 11.08
CA LEU A 322 -15.14 26.12 9.82
C LEU A 322 -16.07 26.00 8.62
N ALA A 323 -17.02 25.05 8.64
CA ALA A 323 -18.07 24.98 7.61
C ALA A 323 -18.90 26.27 7.55
N LYS A 324 -19.28 26.86 8.69
CA LYS A 324 -19.94 28.18 8.70
C LYS A 324 -19.02 29.29 8.21
N ARG A 325 -17.74 29.24 8.57
CA ARG A 325 -16.75 30.27 8.20
C ARG A 325 -16.50 30.28 6.69
N VAL A 326 -16.24 29.13 6.06
CA VAL A 326 -16.01 29.07 4.61
C VAL A 326 -17.26 29.52 3.84
N LYS A 327 -18.45 29.10 4.29
CA LYS A 327 -19.72 29.56 3.72
C LYS A 327 -19.92 31.06 3.88
N SER A 328 -19.59 31.61 5.04
CA SER A 328 -19.70 33.05 5.31
C SER A 328 -18.73 33.89 4.49
N VAL A 329 -17.48 33.44 4.32
CA VAL A 329 -16.48 34.16 3.49
C VAL A 329 -16.92 34.22 2.02
N HIS A 330 -17.65 33.21 1.57
CA HIS A 330 -18.22 33.16 0.23
C HIS A 330 -19.67 33.65 0.13
N GLU A 331 -20.24 34.16 1.23
CA GLU A 331 -21.65 34.59 1.29
C GLU A 331 -22.61 33.52 0.73
N ASP A 332 -22.41 32.25 1.04
CA ASP A 332 -23.17 31.10 0.50
C ASP A 332 -23.17 31.01 -1.05
N THR A 333 -22.22 31.67 -1.72
CA THR A 333 -22.05 31.62 -3.18
C THR A 333 -21.15 30.46 -3.57
N CYS A 334 -21.58 29.67 -4.56
CA CYS A 334 -20.82 28.55 -5.05
C CYS A 334 -19.52 28.99 -5.73
N GLN A 335 -18.38 28.43 -5.32
CA GLN A 335 -17.09 28.76 -5.90
C GLN A 335 -16.90 28.28 -7.36
N VAL A 336 -17.76 27.40 -7.85
CA VAL A 336 -17.68 26.86 -9.23
C VAL A 336 -18.55 27.67 -10.20
N CYS A 337 -19.81 27.91 -9.85
CA CYS A 337 -20.77 28.51 -10.79
C CYS A 337 -21.20 29.93 -10.43
N ASP A 338 -20.67 30.50 -9.35
CA ASP A 338 -20.99 31.86 -8.87
C ASP A 338 -22.48 32.08 -8.56
N VAL A 339 -23.23 30.98 -8.36
CA VAL A 339 -24.64 31.03 -7.97
C VAL A 339 -24.75 30.98 -6.46
N GLN A 340 -25.40 31.99 -5.88
CA GLN A 340 -25.90 31.99 -4.52
C GLN A 340 -27.30 31.36 -4.52
N LEU A 341 -27.42 30.12 -4.02
CA LEU A 341 -28.67 29.36 -4.17
C LEU A 341 -29.71 29.80 -3.13
N GLU A 342 -30.70 30.57 -3.57
CA GLU A 342 -31.82 30.99 -2.73
C GLU A 342 -32.79 29.84 -2.44
N THR A 343 -33.24 29.78 -1.20
CA THR A 343 -34.28 28.88 -0.68
C THR A 343 -35.28 29.71 0.12
N ARG A 344 -36.41 29.09 0.52
CA ARG A 344 -37.41 29.76 1.37
C ARG A 344 -36.80 30.39 2.63
N ASP A 345 -35.79 29.74 3.20
CA ASP A 345 -35.25 30.06 4.53
C ASP A 345 -33.88 30.77 4.46
N GLY A 346 -33.49 31.28 3.29
CA GLY A 346 -32.20 31.93 3.04
C GLY A 346 -31.39 31.23 1.96
N PHE A 347 -30.06 31.26 2.05
CA PHE A 347 -29.18 30.68 1.04
C PHE A 347 -28.66 29.30 1.44
N ARG A 348 -28.42 28.45 0.44
CA ARG A 348 -27.91 27.09 0.64
C ARG A 348 -26.60 26.87 -0.11
N SER A 349 -25.55 26.67 0.66
CA SER A 349 -24.28 26.10 0.20
C SER A 349 -23.82 24.96 1.12
N GLU A 350 -22.86 24.18 0.64
CA GLU A 350 -22.27 23.02 1.30
C GLU A 350 -20.74 23.21 1.37
N ALA A 351 -20.16 22.91 2.54
CA ALA A 351 -18.73 22.92 2.73
C ALA A 351 -18.18 21.54 2.35
N ALA A 352 -17.43 21.47 1.25
CA ALA A 352 -16.83 20.24 0.76
C ALA A 352 -15.36 20.17 1.16
N HIS A 353 -14.93 19.07 1.79
CA HIS A 353 -13.50 18.83 1.99
C HIS A 353 -12.85 18.47 0.65
N ILE A 354 -11.74 19.12 0.32
CA ILE A 354 -10.98 18.86 -0.91
C ILE A 354 -10.32 17.48 -0.82
N ARG A 355 -9.67 17.21 0.31
CA ARG A 355 -9.19 15.89 0.74
C ARG A 355 -10.06 15.42 1.91
N GLY A 356 -10.87 14.40 1.69
CA GLY A 356 -11.80 13.90 2.71
C GLY A 356 -11.13 13.49 4.02
N LEU A 357 -11.84 13.68 5.14
CA LEU A 357 -11.36 13.33 6.48
C LEU A 357 -11.32 11.81 6.72
N GLY A 358 -12.15 11.06 5.98
CA GLY A 358 -12.28 9.62 6.11
C GLY A 358 -11.09 8.88 5.52
N ALA A 359 -10.84 7.68 6.06
CA ALA A 359 -9.92 6.74 5.43
C ALA A 359 -10.41 6.40 4.00
N PRO A 360 -9.51 6.26 3.02
CA PRO A 360 -8.05 6.28 3.13
C PRO A 360 -7.43 7.67 2.94
N HIS A 361 -8.25 8.72 2.80
CA HIS A 361 -7.76 10.06 2.45
C HIS A 361 -7.13 10.76 3.64
N ASP A 362 -7.70 10.63 4.84
CA ASP A 362 -7.14 11.15 6.09
C ASP A 362 -6.71 12.63 5.97
N GLY A 363 -7.56 13.43 5.35
CA GLY A 363 -7.36 14.87 5.20
C GLY A 363 -7.51 15.63 6.52
N PRO A 364 -6.83 16.78 6.68
CA PRO A 364 -6.99 17.61 7.86
C PRO A 364 -8.33 18.36 7.85
N ASP A 365 -8.83 18.66 9.04
CA ASP A 365 -10.07 19.43 9.25
C ASP A 365 -9.71 20.91 9.41
N GLU A 366 -9.42 21.57 8.28
CA GLU A 366 -8.85 22.91 8.19
C GLU A 366 -9.53 23.72 7.08
N ILE A 367 -9.57 25.06 7.20
CA ILE A 367 -10.31 25.89 6.24
C ILE A 367 -9.68 25.84 4.84
N GLU A 368 -8.36 25.67 4.78
CA GLU A 368 -7.58 25.54 3.56
C GLU A 368 -7.90 24.26 2.77
N ASN A 369 -8.54 23.28 3.42
CA ASN A 369 -9.02 22.04 2.83
C ASN A 369 -10.53 22.07 2.53
N LEU A 370 -11.18 23.24 2.52
CA LEU A 370 -12.62 23.36 2.26
C LEU A 370 -12.93 24.14 0.98
N LEU A 371 -14.07 23.82 0.37
CA LEU A 371 -14.72 24.61 -0.68
C LEU A 371 -16.17 24.91 -0.30
N CYS A 372 -16.65 26.10 -0.63
CA CYS A 372 -18.06 26.47 -0.57
C CYS A 372 -18.72 26.17 -1.93
N LEU A 373 -19.55 25.13 -1.99
CA LEU A 373 -20.17 24.64 -3.22
C LEU A 373 -21.71 24.64 -3.13
N CYS A 374 -22.39 24.74 -4.25
CA CYS A 374 -23.82 24.40 -4.31
C CYS A 374 -24.00 22.87 -4.31
N PRO A 375 -25.20 22.34 -3.99
CA PRO A 375 -25.41 20.89 -3.89
C PRO A 375 -25.03 20.09 -5.14
N ASN A 376 -25.23 20.68 -6.33
CA ASN A 376 -24.87 20.02 -7.58
C ASN A 376 -23.35 19.89 -7.76
N HIS A 377 -22.60 20.96 -7.50
CA HIS A 377 -21.15 20.94 -7.65
C HIS A 377 -20.48 20.19 -6.50
N HIS A 378 -21.05 20.20 -5.30
CA HIS A 378 -20.61 19.34 -4.20
C HIS A 378 -20.69 17.86 -4.61
N ALA A 379 -21.86 17.41 -5.08
CA ALA A 379 -22.03 16.03 -5.53
C ALA A 379 -21.09 15.67 -6.70
N GLN A 380 -20.87 16.58 -7.65
CA GLN A 380 -19.92 16.36 -8.75
C GLN A 380 -18.47 16.30 -8.28
N PHE A 381 -18.09 17.13 -7.31
CA PHE A 381 -16.73 17.19 -6.78
C PHE A 381 -16.41 15.95 -5.94
N ASP A 382 -17.33 15.55 -5.06
CA ASP A 382 -17.23 14.34 -4.25
C ASP A 382 -17.22 13.06 -5.07
N GLY A 383 -17.97 13.05 -6.18
CA GLY A 383 -18.00 11.95 -7.15
C GLY A 383 -16.86 11.99 -8.18
N PHE A 384 -15.84 12.83 -7.99
CA PHE A 384 -14.71 13.00 -8.92
C PHE A 384 -15.09 13.38 -10.36
N ALA A 385 -16.30 13.89 -10.60
CA ALA A 385 -16.80 14.26 -11.92
C ALA A 385 -16.22 15.59 -12.43
N ILE A 386 -15.75 16.43 -11.50
CA ILE A 386 -15.05 17.69 -11.76
C ILE A 386 -13.79 17.77 -10.90
N TYR A 387 -12.80 18.53 -11.36
CA TYR A 387 -11.55 18.81 -10.63
C TYR A 387 -11.09 20.24 -10.90
N VAL A 388 -10.16 20.75 -10.08
CA VAL A 388 -9.52 22.05 -10.27
C VAL A 388 -8.13 21.84 -10.89
N ASP A 389 -7.82 22.54 -11.99
CA ASP A 389 -6.52 22.50 -12.68
C ASP A 389 -5.48 23.47 -12.09
N GLU A 390 -4.27 23.45 -12.64
CA GLU A 390 -3.11 24.22 -12.20
C GLU A 390 -3.34 25.73 -12.34
N GLU A 391 -4.18 26.12 -13.31
CA GLU A 391 -4.60 27.50 -13.54
C GLU A 391 -5.85 27.89 -12.74
N TRP A 392 -6.25 27.07 -11.77
CA TRP A 392 -7.43 27.27 -10.92
C TRP A 392 -8.74 27.26 -11.71
N ASN A 393 -8.83 26.51 -12.79
CA ASN A 393 -10.08 26.28 -13.49
C ASN A 393 -10.72 24.96 -13.08
N VAL A 394 -12.05 24.99 -12.96
CA VAL A 394 -12.86 23.79 -12.76
C VAL A 394 -13.12 23.15 -14.11
N ARG A 395 -12.74 21.87 -14.25
CA ARG A 395 -12.89 21.09 -15.48
C ARG A 395 -13.66 19.81 -15.24
N ARG A 396 -14.32 19.32 -16.28
CA ARG A 396 -14.91 17.98 -16.28
C ARG A 396 -13.81 16.91 -16.30
N THR A 397 -13.90 15.95 -15.38
CA THR A 397 -12.97 14.83 -15.31
C THR A 397 -13.03 13.97 -16.57
N ARG A 398 -14.20 13.80 -17.21
CA ARG A 398 -14.36 12.94 -18.39
C ARG A 398 -13.59 13.44 -19.62
N ASN A 399 -13.77 14.70 -20.01
CA ASN A 399 -13.32 15.25 -21.30
C ASN A 399 -12.41 16.49 -21.17
N ARG A 400 -12.07 16.93 -19.94
CA ARG A 400 -11.25 18.13 -19.65
C ARG A 400 -11.87 19.47 -20.12
N GLU A 401 -13.15 19.45 -20.46
CA GLU A 401 -13.90 20.65 -20.81
C GLU A 401 -13.90 21.64 -19.63
N LEU A 402 -13.61 22.90 -19.94
CA LEU A 402 -13.66 24.00 -18.98
C LEU A 402 -15.12 24.23 -18.55
N ILE A 403 -15.38 24.24 -17.25
CA ILE A 403 -16.67 24.64 -16.69
C ILE A 403 -16.63 26.14 -16.36
N ALA A 404 -15.68 26.54 -15.51
CA ALA A 404 -15.48 27.92 -15.09
C ALA A 404 -14.12 28.07 -14.36
N PRO A 405 -13.56 29.29 -14.26
CA PRO A 405 -12.53 29.59 -13.27
C PRO A 405 -13.08 29.39 -11.85
N LEU A 406 -12.29 28.79 -10.95
CA LEU A 406 -12.65 28.69 -9.53
C LEU A 406 -12.63 30.08 -8.91
N ARG A 407 -13.77 30.49 -8.36
CA ARG A 407 -13.91 31.74 -7.61
C ARG A 407 -13.14 31.61 -6.29
N ARG A 408 -12.22 32.55 -6.06
CA ARG A 408 -11.37 32.61 -4.86
C ARG A 408 -11.57 33.96 -4.17
N GLU A 409 -11.48 33.95 -2.84
CA GLU A 409 -11.65 35.15 -2.00
C GLU A 409 -10.40 35.38 -1.16
N ALA A 410 -10.03 36.65 -0.95
CA ALA A 410 -8.85 36.98 -0.15
C ALA A 410 -8.94 36.46 1.31
N GLY A 411 -10.16 36.29 1.83
CA GLY A 411 -10.43 35.77 3.18
C GLY A 411 -10.40 34.24 3.30
N HIS A 412 -10.23 33.52 2.19
CA HIS A 412 -10.20 32.05 2.14
C HIS A 412 -9.04 31.58 1.26
N THR A 413 -7.94 31.23 1.92
CA THR A 413 -6.79 30.60 1.26
C THR A 413 -7.08 29.11 1.11
N ILE A 414 -6.87 28.56 -0.08
CA ILE A 414 -6.99 27.13 -0.38
C ILE A 414 -5.58 26.58 -0.54
N ASP A 415 -5.26 25.48 0.14
CA ASP A 415 -3.96 24.82 0.00
C ASP A 415 -3.91 24.01 -1.31
N ASP A 416 -2.91 24.28 -2.14
CA ASP A 416 -2.73 23.64 -3.44
C ASP A 416 -2.37 22.15 -3.32
N VAL A 417 -1.83 21.71 -2.19
CA VAL A 417 -1.54 20.30 -1.91
C VAL A 417 -2.82 19.47 -1.88
N HIS A 418 -3.90 20.00 -1.30
CA HIS A 418 -5.20 19.31 -1.27
C HIS A 418 -5.82 19.25 -2.67
N VAL A 419 -5.74 20.36 -3.42
CA VAL A 419 -6.23 20.42 -4.80
C VAL A 419 -5.48 19.44 -5.70
N ALA A 420 -4.15 19.39 -5.59
CA ALA A 420 -3.31 18.44 -6.32
C ALA A 420 -3.69 17.00 -5.98
N TYR A 421 -3.91 16.70 -4.68
CA TYR A 421 -4.37 15.38 -4.23
C TYR A 421 -5.72 14.99 -4.85
N HIS A 422 -6.73 15.87 -4.82
CA HIS A 422 -8.03 15.59 -5.43
C HIS A 422 -7.93 15.39 -6.95
N ARG A 423 -7.18 16.27 -7.64
CA ARG A 423 -6.92 16.17 -9.09
C ARG A 423 -6.27 14.83 -9.47
N ALA A 424 -5.39 14.31 -8.62
CA ALA A 424 -4.81 13.00 -8.77
C ALA A 424 -5.84 11.87 -8.73
N LEU A 425 -6.80 11.94 -7.79
CA LEU A 425 -7.91 11.00 -7.68
C LEU A 425 -8.89 11.10 -8.86
N CYS A 426 -8.88 12.21 -9.60
CA CYS A 426 -9.55 12.31 -10.89
C CYS A 426 -8.71 11.73 -12.06
N GLY A 427 -7.48 11.29 -11.78
CA GLY A 427 -6.50 10.81 -12.75
C GLY A 427 -5.97 11.91 -13.67
N ARG A 428 -5.83 13.14 -13.16
CA ARG A 428 -5.52 14.34 -13.94
C ARG A 428 -4.22 15.04 -13.50
N GLU A 429 -3.39 14.39 -12.69
CA GLU A 429 -2.06 14.90 -12.28
C GLU A 429 -0.99 14.46 -13.30
N ILE A 430 -0.96 15.06 -14.50
CA ILE A 430 0.10 14.84 -15.50
C ILE A 430 0.44 16.11 -16.25
#